data_AF-A0A1E1LT23-F1
#
_entry.id   AF-A0A1E1LT23-F1
#
_cell.length_a   1.000
_cell.length_b   1.000
_cell.length_c   1.000
_cell.angle_alpha   90.00
_cell.angle_beta   90.00
_cell.angle_gamma   90.00
#
_symmetry.space_group_name_H-M   'P 1'
#
loop_
_entity.id
_entity.type
_entity.pdbx_description
1 polymer ?
#
loop_
_entity_poly.entity_id
_entity_poly.type
_entity_poly.pdbx_seq_one_letter_code
_entity_poly.pdbx_strand_id
1 'polypeptide(L)'
;MASNLADQLRKHLQAENYSKWGFIIYRCTYESDDDWARFMENLNARAQDHLRIYEGLDLLDSLELTVPDDRKTFDGATIQKCRDHFVDWVSSAEGRNSEQPNTPAIPTGWDGQPRYTFFIHVDKDSLESVVRRAPQPPADDMEGTGYVNMMDSKWAPSSDEETEIDLDGNVVTIGQGEEGQDWQRVAIWGLIPGIYMALLGGDLWYAEFQKPPHVWVES
;
A
#
# COMPACT_ATOMS: atom_id res chain seq x y z
N MET A 1 -4.40 8.85 -27.87
CA MET A 1 -5.19 8.38 -26.72
C MET A 1 -4.58 9.00 -25.48
N ALA A 2 -5.40 9.53 -24.56
CA ALA A 2 -4.89 9.99 -23.28
C ALA A 2 -4.38 8.77 -22.49
N SER A 3 -3.24 8.91 -21.80
CA SER A 3 -2.65 7.83 -20.99
C SER A 3 -3.57 7.54 -19.81
N ASN A 4 -4.10 6.31 -19.69
CA ASN A 4 -4.89 5.92 -18.52
C ASN A 4 -3.98 5.47 -17.35
N LEU A 5 -4.54 5.07 -16.20
CA LEU A 5 -3.74 4.65 -15.04
C LEU A 5 -2.88 3.41 -15.33
N ALA A 6 -3.41 2.42 -16.04
CA ALA A 6 -2.63 1.23 -16.41
C ALA A 6 -1.47 1.57 -17.37
N ASP A 7 -1.68 2.49 -18.31
CA ASP A 7 -0.59 2.98 -19.19
C ASP A 7 0.53 3.66 -18.39
N GLN A 8 0.17 4.45 -17.37
CA GLN A 8 1.14 5.12 -16.51
C GLN A 8 1.90 4.10 -15.65
N LEU A 9 1.19 3.14 -15.05
CA LEU A 9 1.80 2.07 -14.28
C LEU A 9 2.75 1.22 -15.14
N ARG A 10 2.32 0.80 -16.34
CA ARG A 10 3.19 0.05 -17.28
C ARG A 10 4.47 0.82 -17.59
N LYS A 11 4.36 2.12 -17.89
CA LYS A 11 5.54 2.96 -18.17
C LYS A 11 6.47 3.05 -16.97
N HIS A 12 5.92 3.20 -15.77
CA HIS A 12 6.69 3.23 -14.52
C HIS A 12 7.46 1.92 -14.31
N LEU A 13 6.75 0.78 -14.32
CA LEU A 13 7.38 -0.53 -14.12
C LEU A 13 8.45 -0.84 -15.17
N GLN A 14 8.23 -0.43 -16.43
CA GLN A 14 9.21 -0.60 -17.50
C GLN A 14 10.43 0.31 -17.33
N ALA A 15 10.24 1.57 -16.94
CA ALA A 15 11.34 2.52 -16.74
C ALA A 15 12.26 2.07 -15.59
N GLU A 16 11.68 1.54 -14.52
CA GLU A 16 12.40 1.06 -13.34
C GLU A 16 12.83 -0.41 -13.43
N ASN A 17 12.45 -1.11 -14.50
CA ASN A 17 12.69 -2.53 -14.76
C ASN A 17 12.15 -3.46 -13.65
N TYR A 18 11.00 -3.10 -13.07
CA TYR A 18 10.39 -3.83 -11.96
C TYR A 18 9.76 -5.13 -12.44
N SER A 19 10.13 -6.22 -11.77
CA SER A 19 9.60 -7.56 -11.96
C SER A 19 8.38 -7.83 -11.09
N LYS A 20 8.22 -7.08 -9.99
CA LYS A 20 7.11 -7.21 -9.04
C LYS A 20 6.59 -5.85 -8.60
N TRP A 21 5.29 -5.75 -8.38
CA TRP A 21 4.63 -4.58 -7.81
C TRP A 21 3.46 -5.00 -6.91
N GLY A 22 2.81 -4.06 -6.23
CA GLY A 22 1.77 -4.36 -5.22
C GLY A 22 2.28 -4.17 -3.79
N PHE A 23 1.72 -4.88 -2.83
CA PHE A 23 1.94 -4.62 -1.40
C PHE A 23 2.36 -5.85 -0.62
N ILE A 24 3.02 -5.60 0.52
CA ILE A 24 3.22 -6.59 1.58
C ILE A 24 2.05 -6.49 2.56
N ILE A 25 1.41 -7.62 2.83
CA ILE A 25 0.20 -7.73 3.65
C ILE A 25 0.48 -8.61 4.87
N TYR A 26 0.48 -7.99 6.04
CA TYR A 26 0.57 -8.69 7.31
C TYR A 26 -0.82 -9.15 7.75
N ARG A 27 -1.04 -10.47 7.72
CA ARG A 27 -2.20 -11.10 8.37
C ARG A 27 -1.95 -11.07 9.89
N CYS A 28 -2.67 -10.23 10.62
CA CYS A 28 -2.53 -10.10 12.08
C CYS A 28 -3.64 -10.80 12.86
N THR A 29 -4.54 -11.50 12.17
CA THR A 29 -5.59 -12.32 12.75
C THR A 29 -5.65 -13.69 12.08
N TYR A 30 -5.56 -14.74 12.88
CA TYR A 30 -5.63 -16.13 12.43
C TYR A 30 -6.81 -16.89 13.05
N GLU A 31 -7.88 -16.17 13.39
CA GLU A 31 -9.11 -16.76 13.95
C GLU A 31 -9.83 -17.69 12.97
N SER A 32 -9.76 -17.40 11.67
CA SER A 32 -10.40 -18.18 10.60
C SER A 32 -9.56 -18.14 9.32
N ASP A 33 -9.14 -19.31 8.84
CA ASP A 33 -8.48 -19.44 7.54
C ASP A 33 -9.46 -19.27 6.38
N ASP A 34 -10.73 -19.66 6.56
CA ASP A 34 -11.78 -19.48 5.55
C ASP A 34 -12.09 -17.99 5.33
N ASP A 35 -12.14 -17.20 6.41
CA ASP A 35 -12.33 -15.75 6.29
C ASP A 35 -11.12 -15.09 5.62
N TRP A 36 -9.91 -15.55 5.95
CA TRP A 36 -8.70 -15.04 5.30
C TRP A 36 -8.67 -15.38 3.80
N ALA A 37 -9.05 -16.61 3.43
CA ALA A 37 -9.17 -17.01 2.03
C ALA A 37 -10.18 -16.10 1.30
N ARG A 38 -11.36 -15.87 1.90
CA ARG A 38 -12.36 -14.94 1.35
C ARG A 38 -11.87 -13.51 1.25
N PHE A 39 -11.10 -13.04 2.23
CA PHE A 39 -10.48 -11.71 2.19
C PHE A 39 -9.56 -11.57 0.96
N MET A 40 -8.66 -12.55 0.75
CA MET A 40 -7.76 -12.54 -0.39
C MET A 40 -8.50 -12.72 -1.72
N GLU A 41 -9.55 -13.55 -1.78
CA GLU A 41 -10.42 -13.69 -2.95
C GLU A 41 -11.08 -12.35 -3.32
N ASN A 42 -11.66 -11.66 -2.34
CA ASN A 42 -12.26 -10.34 -2.53
C ASN A 42 -11.24 -9.33 -3.04
N LEU A 43 -10.07 -9.24 -2.39
CA LEU A 43 -9.01 -8.31 -2.76
C LEU A 43 -8.52 -8.54 -4.21
N ASN A 44 -8.28 -9.80 -4.58
CA ASN A 44 -7.87 -10.15 -5.94
C ASN A 44 -8.97 -9.86 -6.96
N ALA A 45 -10.24 -10.16 -6.65
CA ALA A 45 -11.36 -9.87 -7.54
C ALA A 45 -11.49 -8.36 -7.81
N ARG A 46 -11.36 -7.51 -6.78
CA ARG A 46 -11.36 -6.05 -6.94
C ARG A 46 -10.22 -5.57 -7.82
N ALA A 47 -9.00 -6.05 -7.57
CA ALA A 47 -7.83 -5.71 -8.40
C ALA A 47 -8.03 -6.07 -9.88
N GLN A 48 -8.59 -7.26 -10.15
CA GLN A 48 -8.91 -7.69 -11.51
C GLN A 48 -9.98 -6.83 -12.18
N ASP A 49 -11.05 -6.50 -11.46
CA ASP A 49 -12.14 -5.69 -11.98
C ASP A 49 -11.67 -4.27 -12.32
N HIS A 50 -10.90 -3.64 -11.44
CA HIS A 50 -10.33 -2.31 -11.68
C HIS A 50 -9.30 -2.30 -12.81
N LEU A 51 -8.37 -3.26 -12.84
CA LEU A 51 -7.44 -3.38 -13.96
C LEU A 51 -8.16 -3.62 -15.29
N ARG A 52 -9.31 -4.30 -15.30
CA ARG A 52 -10.14 -4.44 -16.51
C ARG A 52 -10.67 -3.10 -17.01
N ILE A 53 -11.10 -2.20 -16.11
CA ILE A 53 -11.60 -0.85 -16.46
C ILE A 53 -10.52 -0.04 -17.19
N TYR A 54 -9.25 -0.18 -16.78
CA TYR A 54 -8.12 0.53 -17.37
C TYR A 54 -7.41 -0.24 -18.49
N GLU A 55 -7.98 -1.34 -19.01
CA GLU A 55 -7.36 -2.19 -20.03
C GLU A 55 -5.96 -2.69 -19.61
N GLY A 56 -5.76 -2.94 -18.31
CA GLY A 56 -4.49 -3.27 -17.67
C GLY A 56 -4.38 -4.70 -17.16
N LEU A 57 -5.17 -5.65 -17.67
CA LEU A 57 -5.13 -7.04 -17.17
C LEU A 57 -3.76 -7.71 -17.34
N ASP A 58 -2.93 -7.25 -18.28
CA ASP A 58 -1.55 -7.71 -18.45
C ASP A 58 -0.66 -7.42 -17.23
N LEU A 59 -0.99 -6.39 -16.44
CA LEU A 59 -0.26 -6.04 -15.22
C LEU A 59 -0.47 -7.05 -14.08
N LEU A 60 -1.48 -7.93 -14.18
CA LEU A 60 -1.70 -8.99 -13.20
C LEU A 60 -0.53 -10.00 -13.19
N ASP A 61 0.18 -10.16 -14.30
CA ASP A 61 1.28 -11.13 -14.44
C ASP A 61 2.46 -10.81 -13.50
N SER A 62 2.58 -9.56 -13.04
CA SER A 62 3.62 -9.10 -12.12
C SER A 62 3.07 -8.51 -10.81
N LEU A 63 1.75 -8.54 -10.62
CA LEU A 63 1.11 -8.09 -9.38
C LEU A 63 1.34 -9.12 -8.27
N GLU A 64 1.93 -8.65 -7.17
CA GLU A 64 2.31 -9.46 -6.01
C GLU A 64 1.75 -8.85 -4.72
N LEU A 65 0.65 -9.43 -4.24
CA LEU A 65 0.08 -9.16 -2.92
C LEU A 65 0.66 -10.16 -1.91
N THR A 66 1.89 -9.90 -1.49
CA THR A 66 2.70 -10.86 -0.73
C THR A 66 2.27 -10.91 0.73
N VAL A 67 2.07 -12.12 1.26
CA VAL A 67 1.71 -12.35 2.67
C VAL A 67 2.86 -13.11 3.34
N PRO A 68 3.61 -12.49 4.27
CA PRO A 68 4.64 -13.20 5.04
C PRO A 68 4.04 -14.37 5.83
N ASP A 69 4.46 -15.60 5.53
CA ASP A 69 3.94 -16.82 6.16
C ASP A 69 4.65 -17.12 7.48
N ASP A 70 4.34 -16.33 8.51
CA ASP A 70 4.82 -16.58 9.88
C ASP A 70 3.74 -16.26 10.92
N ARG A 71 2.81 -17.22 11.10
CA ARG A 71 1.77 -17.11 12.12
C ARG A 71 2.32 -16.88 13.53
N LYS A 72 3.47 -17.48 13.88
CA LYS A 72 4.01 -17.34 15.25
C LYS A 72 4.45 -15.91 15.52
N THR A 73 4.89 -15.20 14.48
CA THR A 73 5.31 -13.82 14.58
C THR A 73 4.15 -12.85 14.44
N PHE A 74 3.15 -13.15 13.58
CA PHE A 74 2.14 -12.17 13.19
C PHE A 74 0.76 -12.34 13.84
N ASP A 75 0.43 -13.47 14.47
CA ASP A 75 -0.88 -13.64 15.14
C ASP A 75 -1.02 -12.68 16.33
N GLY A 76 -1.89 -11.66 16.19
CA GLY A 76 -2.03 -10.58 17.16
C GLY A 76 -0.84 -9.60 17.22
N ALA A 77 0.00 -9.56 16.19
CA ALA A 77 1.13 -8.62 16.15
C ALA A 77 0.65 -7.17 16.18
N THR A 78 1.46 -6.32 16.82
CA THR A 78 1.23 -4.87 16.81
C THR A 78 1.70 -4.26 15.48
N ILE A 79 1.16 -3.09 15.15
CA ILE A 79 1.62 -2.31 13.99
C ILE A 79 3.15 -2.11 14.04
N GLN A 80 3.70 -1.77 15.20
CA GLN A 80 5.14 -1.60 15.36
C GLN A 80 5.93 -2.87 15.03
N LYS A 81 5.45 -4.05 15.45
CA LYS A 81 6.10 -5.32 15.14
C LYS A 81 6.10 -5.61 13.64
N CYS A 82 5.01 -5.32 12.95
CA CYS A 82 4.93 -5.42 11.48
C CYS A 82 5.84 -4.40 10.79
N ARG A 83 5.91 -3.17 11.30
CA ARG A 83 6.79 -2.11 10.80
C ARG A 83 8.26 -2.51 10.91
N ASP A 84 8.69 -3.00 12.08
CA ASP A 84 10.06 -3.46 12.30
C ASP A 84 10.44 -4.55 11.28
N HIS A 85 9.58 -5.57 11.13
CA HIS A 85 9.80 -6.63 10.16
C HIS A 85 9.84 -6.12 8.71
N PHE A 86 8.96 -5.18 8.35
CA PHE A 86 8.93 -4.59 7.02
C PHE A 86 10.21 -3.82 6.70
N VAL A 87 10.67 -2.96 7.62
CA VAL A 87 11.91 -2.17 7.45
C VAL A 87 13.13 -3.08 7.34
N ASP A 88 13.18 -4.15 8.14
CA ASP A 88 14.23 -5.18 8.06
C ASP A 88 14.20 -5.89 6.71
N TRP A 89 13.01 -6.27 6.22
CA TRP A 89 12.84 -6.90 4.91
C TRP A 89 13.28 -5.99 3.76
N VAL A 90 12.84 -4.72 3.73
CA VAL A 90 13.26 -3.73 2.72
C VAL A 90 14.79 -3.53 2.74
N SER A 91 15.41 -3.65 3.90
CA SER A 91 16.86 -3.52 4.06
C SER A 91 17.65 -4.82 3.79
N SER A 92 16.97 -5.96 3.71
CA SER A 92 17.58 -7.27 3.50
C SER A 92 18.03 -7.49 2.04
N ALA A 93 18.88 -8.49 1.81
CA ALA A 93 19.25 -8.88 0.44
C ALA A 93 18.05 -9.36 -0.40
N GLU A 94 17.06 -9.96 0.25
CA GLU A 94 15.83 -10.41 -0.39
C GLU A 94 15.04 -9.22 -0.93
N GLY A 95 14.69 -8.26 -0.06
CA GLY A 95 13.96 -7.05 -0.44
C GLY A 95 14.76 -6.11 -1.36
N ARG A 96 16.11 -6.12 -1.28
CA ARG A 96 16.95 -5.26 -2.12
C ARG A 96 17.28 -5.79 -3.49
N ASN A 97 17.49 -7.09 -3.65
CA ASN A 97 18.08 -7.63 -4.87
C ASN A 97 17.28 -8.79 -5.44
N SER A 98 16.79 -9.70 -4.59
CA SER A 98 16.06 -10.88 -5.07
C SER A 98 14.64 -10.56 -5.53
N GLU A 99 14.01 -9.54 -4.94
CA GLU A 99 12.69 -9.05 -5.34
C GLU A 99 12.68 -8.41 -6.74
N GLN A 100 13.78 -7.73 -7.12
CA GLN A 100 13.90 -6.99 -8.37
C GLN A 100 15.19 -7.39 -9.10
N PRO A 101 15.31 -8.65 -9.57
CA PRO A 101 16.57 -9.18 -10.11
C PRO A 101 17.05 -8.44 -11.38
N ASN A 102 16.15 -7.72 -12.04
CA ASN A 102 16.41 -6.97 -13.25
C ASN A 102 16.70 -5.48 -12.99
N THR A 103 16.42 -4.96 -11.79
CA THR A 103 16.67 -3.56 -11.43
C THR A 103 18.09 -3.41 -10.88
N PRO A 104 18.90 -2.45 -11.39
CA PRO A 104 20.21 -2.17 -10.82
C PRO A 104 20.10 -1.82 -9.34
N ALA A 105 21.04 -2.29 -8.51
CA ALA A 105 21.07 -1.94 -7.10
C ALA A 105 21.11 -0.41 -6.93
N ILE A 106 20.09 0.16 -6.29
CA ILE A 106 19.95 1.61 -6.12
C ILE A 106 20.66 2.03 -4.83
N PRO A 107 21.68 2.92 -4.89
CA PRO A 107 22.41 3.36 -3.70
C PRO A 107 21.55 4.15 -2.69
N THR A 108 20.52 4.84 -3.17
CA THR A 108 19.63 5.71 -2.38
C THR A 108 18.40 4.99 -1.82
N GLY A 109 18.25 3.68 -2.04
CA GLY A 109 17.11 2.89 -1.56
C GLY A 109 15.93 2.82 -2.52
N TRP A 110 14.81 2.28 -2.03
CA TRP A 110 13.55 2.07 -2.75
C TRP A 110 12.52 3.17 -2.44
N ASP A 111 13.03 4.37 -2.18
CA ASP A 111 12.27 5.47 -1.62
C ASP A 111 11.20 5.98 -2.58
N GLY A 112 9.99 6.24 -2.06
CA GLY A 112 8.86 6.70 -2.87
C GLY A 112 8.16 5.60 -3.67
N GLN A 113 8.60 4.34 -3.56
CA GLN A 113 7.97 3.21 -4.20
C GLN A 113 6.96 2.55 -3.26
N PRO A 114 5.68 2.40 -3.66
CA PRO A 114 4.64 1.96 -2.75
C PRO A 114 4.94 0.62 -2.08
N ARG A 115 5.43 -0.36 -2.85
CA ARG A 115 5.80 -1.71 -2.36
C ARG A 115 6.84 -1.71 -1.23
N TYR A 116 7.71 -0.70 -1.19
CA TYR A 116 8.84 -0.61 -0.26
C TYR A 116 8.70 0.55 0.74
N THR A 117 7.62 1.31 0.65
CA THR A 117 7.33 2.45 1.53
C THR A 117 6.12 2.15 2.40
N PHE A 118 5.09 1.51 1.85
CA PHE A 118 3.85 1.21 2.55
C PHE A 118 3.62 -0.29 2.70
N PHE A 119 3.05 -0.67 3.84
CA PHE A 119 2.58 -2.03 4.07
C PHE A 119 1.14 -2.03 4.57
N ILE A 120 0.49 -3.19 4.42
CA ILE A 120 -0.88 -3.41 4.83
C ILE A 120 -0.88 -4.26 6.09
N HIS A 121 -1.65 -3.85 7.09
CA HIS A 121 -1.89 -4.60 8.31
C HIS A 121 -3.37 -4.97 8.39
N VAL A 122 -3.64 -6.26 8.44
CA VAL A 122 -5.01 -6.80 8.49
C VAL A 122 -5.27 -7.35 9.89
N ASP A 123 -5.92 -6.54 10.71
CA ASP A 123 -6.51 -6.99 11.97
C ASP A 123 -7.90 -7.62 11.76
N LYS A 124 -8.50 -8.05 12.88
CA LYS A 124 -9.85 -8.59 12.89
C LYS A 124 -10.88 -7.64 12.29
N ASP A 125 -10.81 -6.36 12.62
CA ASP A 125 -11.80 -5.39 12.14
C ASP A 125 -11.69 -5.19 10.63
N SER A 126 -10.47 -5.04 10.10
CA SER A 126 -10.21 -4.93 8.65
C SER A 126 -10.68 -6.19 7.92
N LEU A 127 -10.37 -7.38 8.43
CA LEU A 127 -10.82 -8.66 7.88
C LEU A 127 -12.36 -8.73 7.83
N GLU A 128 -13.02 -8.41 8.93
CA GLU A 128 -14.48 -8.42 9.03
C GLU A 128 -15.13 -7.36 8.13
N SER A 129 -14.47 -6.21 7.93
CA SER A 129 -14.96 -5.16 7.02
C SER A 129 -15.15 -5.71 5.62
N VAL A 130 -14.17 -6.45 5.11
CA VAL A 130 -14.17 -7.00 3.76
C VAL A 130 -15.08 -8.22 3.64
N VAL A 131 -15.03 -9.14 4.61
CA VAL A 131 -15.69 -10.45 4.49
C VAL A 131 -17.17 -10.42 4.88
N ARG A 132 -17.57 -9.51 5.78
CA ARG A 132 -18.91 -9.51 6.38
C ARG A 132 -19.72 -8.25 6.11
N ARG A 133 -19.06 -7.10 5.97
CA ARG A 133 -19.75 -5.79 5.88
C ARG A 133 -19.81 -5.26 4.45
N ALA A 134 -18.70 -5.36 3.73
CA ALA A 134 -18.60 -4.86 2.37
C ALA A 134 -19.50 -5.64 1.40
N PRO A 135 -20.05 -4.96 0.37
CA PRO A 135 -20.57 -5.64 -0.81
C PRO A 135 -19.53 -6.63 -1.35
N GLN A 136 -19.96 -7.86 -1.67
CA GLN A 136 -19.08 -8.88 -2.24
C GLN A 136 -19.05 -8.74 -3.77
N PRO A 137 -17.89 -8.95 -4.44
CA PRO A 137 -17.82 -9.01 -5.90
C PRO A 137 -18.88 -9.95 -6.49
N PRO A 138 -19.54 -9.55 -7.61
CA PRO A 138 -19.20 -8.41 -8.46
C PRO A 138 -19.88 -7.08 -8.06
N ALA A 139 -20.56 -6.99 -6.90
CA ALA A 139 -21.24 -5.75 -6.50
C ALA A 139 -20.23 -4.67 -6.09
N ASP A 140 -20.42 -3.43 -6.49
CA ASP A 140 -19.48 -2.33 -6.22
C ASP A 140 -19.47 -1.92 -4.74
N ASP A 141 -18.29 -1.62 -4.20
CA ASP A 141 -18.10 -1.07 -2.84
C ASP A 141 -17.64 0.40 -2.90
N MET A 142 -18.47 1.24 -3.54
CA MET A 142 -18.17 2.67 -3.74
C MET A 142 -18.05 3.46 -2.44
N GLU A 143 -18.61 2.96 -1.34
CA GLU A 143 -18.55 3.60 -0.03
C GLU A 143 -17.26 3.27 0.74
N GLY A 144 -16.43 2.35 0.24
CA GLY A 144 -15.22 1.92 0.93
C GLY A 144 -15.51 1.17 2.23
N THR A 145 -16.58 0.38 2.27
CA THR A 145 -16.97 -0.39 3.47
C THR A 145 -15.91 -1.43 3.82
N GLY A 146 -15.34 -2.08 2.80
CA GLY A 146 -14.21 -2.97 2.93
C GLY A 146 -12.91 -2.18 2.87
N TYR A 147 -12.15 -2.23 3.96
CA TYR A 147 -10.90 -1.50 4.09
C TYR A 147 -9.81 -2.35 4.73
N VAL A 148 -8.58 -1.85 4.59
CA VAL A 148 -7.40 -2.31 5.30
C VAL A 148 -6.73 -1.14 6.02
N ASN A 149 -5.95 -1.44 7.05
CA ASN A 149 -5.07 -0.44 7.64
C ASN A 149 -3.78 -0.41 6.82
N MET A 150 -3.44 0.74 6.24
CA MET A 150 -2.19 0.97 5.53
C MET A 150 -1.28 1.84 6.39
N MET A 151 0.03 1.58 6.32
CA MET A 151 1.04 2.21 7.15
C MET A 151 2.13 2.81 6.28
N ASP A 152 2.58 4.01 6.62
CA ASP A 152 3.88 4.52 6.17
C ASP A 152 4.95 3.89 7.06
N SER A 153 5.87 3.14 6.45
CA SER A 153 6.97 2.48 7.19
C SER A 153 8.04 3.44 7.67
N LYS A 154 8.13 4.62 7.05
CA LYS A 154 9.18 5.61 7.28
C LYS A 154 8.74 6.73 8.19
N TRP A 155 7.43 6.84 8.45
CA TRP A 155 6.93 7.86 9.34
C TRP A 155 7.60 7.75 10.71
N ALA A 156 8.16 8.86 11.16
CA ALA A 156 8.63 9.08 12.51
C ALA A 156 8.01 10.39 13.01
N PRO A 157 7.63 10.48 14.29
CA PRO A 157 7.16 11.75 14.85
C PRO A 157 8.31 12.76 14.73
N SER A 158 8.02 13.94 14.17
CA SER A 158 9.03 14.99 14.01
C SER A 158 9.63 15.38 15.36
N SER A 159 10.95 15.27 15.49
CA SER A 159 11.68 15.93 16.59
C SER A 159 12.19 17.31 16.17
N ASP A 160 12.26 17.59 14.87
CA ASP A 160 12.93 18.76 14.31
C ASP A 160 12.06 19.42 13.22
N GLU A 161 11.95 20.76 13.29
CA GLU A 161 11.31 21.57 12.26
C GLU A 161 12.18 21.57 10.98
N GLU A 162 11.84 20.75 9.98
CA GLU A 162 12.43 20.88 8.65
C GLU A 162 11.88 22.15 7.96
N THR A 163 12.76 22.92 7.36
CA THR A 163 12.40 24.13 6.63
C THR A 163 12.95 24.08 5.20
N GLU A 164 12.11 24.37 4.21
CA GLU A 164 12.54 24.62 2.83
C GLU A 164 12.40 26.08 2.46
N ILE A 165 12.96 26.45 1.31
CA ILE A 165 12.79 27.78 0.71
C ILE A 165 11.82 27.63 -0.45
N ASP A 166 10.68 28.32 -0.39
CA ASP A 166 9.70 28.32 -1.47
C ASP A 166 10.21 29.06 -2.73
N LEU A 167 9.43 29.00 -3.81
CA LEU A 167 9.77 29.65 -5.08
C LEU A 167 9.91 31.17 -4.99
N ASP A 168 9.37 31.79 -3.94
CA ASP A 168 9.42 33.21 -3.65
C ASP A 168 10.57 33.57 -2.67
N GLY A 169 11.34 32.59 -2.22
CA GLY A 169 12.48 32.77 -1.33
C GLY A 169 12.11 32.78 0.16
N ASN A 170 10.89 32.40 0.54
CA ASN A 170 10.47 32.35 1.94
C ASN A 170 10.86 31.00 2.56
N VAL A 171 11.34 31.07 3.80
CA VAL A 171 11.53 29.87 4.62
C VAL A 171 10.15 29.36 5.02
N VAL A 172 9.75 28.21 4.49
CA VAL A 172 8.54 27.49 4.84
C VAL A 172 8.92 26.30 5.70
N THR A 173 8.29 26.15 6.87
CA THR A 173 8.40 24.93 7.66
C THR A 173 7.64 23.83 6.93
N ILE A 174 8.35 22.81 6.46
CA ILE A 174 7.74 21.60 5.93
C ILE A 174 7.72 20.61 7.08
N GLY A 175 6.58 20.52 7.76
CA GLY A 175 6.38 19.48 8.74
C GLY A 175 6.32 18.13 8.03
N GLN A 176 7.24 17.21 8.36
CA GLN A 176 6.92 15.78 8.24
C GLN A 176 5.72 15.50 9.16
N GLY A 177 4.82 14.63 8.69
CA GLY A 177 3.40 14.55 9.09
C GLY A 177 3.09 14.70 10.59
N GLU A 178 1.92 15.27 10.89
CA GLU A 178 1.40 15.45 12.24
C GLU A 178 1.39 14.13 13.04
N GLU A 179 1.47 14.23 14.38
CA GLU A 179 1.40 13.05 15.27
C GLU A 179 0.17 12.18 14.96
N GLY A 180 0.41 10.92 14.61
CA GLY A 180 -0.64 9.95 14.26
C GLY A 180 -1.00 9.87 12.77
N GLN A 181 -0.18 10.45 11.88
CA GLN A 181 -0.28 10.27 10.42
C GLN A 181 0.50 9.04 9.89
N ASP A 182 0.91 8.13 10.77
CA ASP A 182 1.69 6.95 10.44
C ASP A 182 0.86 5.81 9.83
N TRP A 183 -0.46 5.92 9.89
CA TRP A 183 -1.39 4.97 9.29
C TRP A 183 -2.76 5.58 9.01
N GLN A 184 -3.47 5.00 8.04
CA GLN A 184 -4.86 5.32 7.75
C GLN A 184 -5.60 4.09 7.21
N ARG A 185 -6.93 4.18 7.12
CA ARG A 185 -7.74 3.15 6.47
C ARG A 185 -7.84 3.43 4.98
N VAL A 186 -7.68 2.38 4.18
CA VAL A 186 -7.69 2.45 2.71
C VAL A 186 -8.70 1.45 2.18
N ALA A 187 -9.60 1.90 1.31
CA ALA A 187 -10.60 1.05 0.70
C ALA A 187 -9.96 0.02 -0.24
N ILE A 188 -10.41 -1.24 -0.18
CA ILE A 188 -9.89 -2.28 -1.07
C ILE A 188 -10.42 -2.15 -2.51
N TRP A 189 -11.54 -1.42 -2.69
CA TRP A 189 -12.22 -1.25 -3.98
C TRP A 189 -11.31 -0.65 -5.05
N GLY A 190 -10.55 0.40 -4.72
CA GLY A 190 -9.60 1.08 -5.63
C GLY A 190 -8.14 0.88 -5.26
N LEU A 191 -7.81 -0.12 -4.42
CA LEU A 191 -6.45 -0.31 -3.95
C LEU A 191 -5.47 -0.53 -5.12
N ILE A 192 -5.90 -1.30 -6.12
CA ILE A 192 -5.15 -1.66 -7.32
C ILE A 192 -5.96 -1.31 -8.57
N PRO A 193 -5.38 -0.61 -9.56
CA PRO A 193 -4.07 0.07 -9.52
C PRO A 193 -4.14 1.47 -8.90
N GLY A 194 -5.34 1.98 -8.61
CA GLY A 194 -5.61 3.37 -8.27
C GLY A 194 -4.77 3.95 -7.15
N ILE A 195 -5.03 3.49 -5.93
CA ILE A 195 -4.33 3.97 -4.74
C ILE A 195 -2.85 3.61 -4.78
N TYR A 196 -2.48 2.45 -5.35
CA TYR A 196 -1.07 2.13 -5.60
C TYR A 196 -0.38 3.22 -6.43
N MET A 197 -1.02 3.69 -7.51
CA MET A 197 -0.48 4.78 -8.35
C MET A 197 -0.46 6.11 -7.61
N ALA A 198 -1.48 6.41 -6.80
CA ALA A 198 -1.50 7.63 -5.98
C ALA A 198 -0.33 7.67 -4.99
N LEU A 199 0.09 6.53 -4.46
CA LEU A 199 1.21 6.43 -3.52
C LEU A 199 2.59 6.55 -4.16
N LEU A 200 2.70 6.57 -5.49
CA LEU A 200 3.99 6.79 -6.16
C LEU A 200 4.54 8.17 -5.81
N GLY A 201 5.78 8.22 -5.34
CA GLY A 201 6.42 9.45 -4.88
C GLY A 201 6.06 9.86 -3.45
N GLY A 202 5.02 9.28 -2.84
CA GLY A 202 4.67 9.47 -1.42
C GLY A 202 3.85 10.73 -1.10
N ASP A 203 3.87 11.77 -1.94
CA ASP A 203 3.25 13.07 -1.66
C ASP A 203 1.74 12.99 -1.38
N LEU A 204 1.01 12.15 -2.12
CA LEU A 204 -0.45 12.05 -1.96
C LEU A 204 -0.87 11.36 -0.65
N TRP A 205 0.02 10.63 0.02
CA TRP A 205 -0.30 10.04 1.33
C TRP A 205 -0.79 11.10 2.32
N TYR A 206 -0.06 12.23 2.39
CA TYR A 206 -0.34 13.33 3.30
C TYR A 206 -1.47 14.21 2.80
N ALA A 207 -1.58 14.41 1.49
CA ALA A 207 -2.65 15.21 0.89
C ALA A 207 -4.03 14.55 1.05
N GLU A 208 -4.10 13.22 0.93
CA GLU A 208 -5.33 12.43 1.03
C GLU A 208 -5.52 11.80 2.42
N PHE A 209 -4.69 12.17 3.40
CA PHE A 209 -4.70 11.54 4.71
C PHE A 209 -6.07 11.65 5.39
N GLN A 210 -6.66 10.50 5.71
CA GLN A 210 -7.90 10.42 6.47
C GLN A 210 -7.68 9.78 7.83
N LYS A 211 -7.85 10.57 8.89
CA LYS A 211 -7.77 10.04 10.26
C LYS A 211 -8.88 8.99 10.47
N PRO A 212 -8.55 7.77 10.92
CA PRO A 212 -9.54 6.78 11.30
C PRO A 212 -10.57 7.37 12.30
N PRO A 213 -11.87 7.08 12.14
CA PRO A 213 -12.44 5.93 11.41
C PRO A 213 -12.72 6.18 9.92
N HIS A 214 -12.40 7.35 9.37
CA HIS A 214 -12.58 7.64 7.95
C HIS A 214 -11.70 6.74 7.08
N VAL A 215 -12.14 6.49 5.84
CA VAL A 215 -11.51 5.56 4.90
C VAL A 215 -11.17 6.34 3.64
N TRP A 216 -9.92 6.29 3.21
CA TRP A 216 -9.51 6.81 1.92
C TRP A 216 -10.06 5.92 0.81
N VAL A 217 -10.94 6.51 0.00
CA VAL A 217 -11.51 5.93 -1.22
C VAL A 217 -10.89 6.66 -2.41
N GLU A 218 -10.49 5.91 -3.43
CA GLU A 218 -10.03 6.48 -4.70
C GLU A 218 -11.12 7.39 -5.30
N SER A 219 -10.76 8.63 -5.64
CA SER A 219 -11.66 9.68 -6.11
C SER A 219 -11.92 9.69 -7.61
#